data_AF-A0A3E0E0Z8-F1
#
_entry.id   AF-A0A3E0E0Z8-F1
#
_cell.length_a   1.000
_cell.length_b   1.000
_cell.length_c   1.000
_cell.angle_alpha   90.00
_cell.angle_beta   90.00
_cell.angle_gamma   90.00
#
_symmetry.space_group_name_H-M   'P 1'
#
loop_
_entity.id
_entity.type
_entity.pdbx_description
1 polymer ?
#
loop_
_entity_poly.entity_id
_entity_poly.type
_entity_poly.pdbx_seq_one_letter_code
_entity_poly.pdbx_strand_id
1 'polypeptide(L)'
;MQAYINFLLEDIASAYCPEDYFKKSGNTRPELDLEQELEESERFLNCDREPIFEVYCGLKRENFPPKDRLSEDQLTQVTVAFIKMMSSWSLFVDFPDDLPQPMRYELLLDILLKPVMISQYGFFGFDYCTGNPEGCELGEYCPCLKIV
;
A
#
# COMPACT_ATOMS: atom_id res chain seq x y z
N MET A 1 3.32 -3.19 -25.28
CA MET A 1 3.39 -2.96 -23.82
C MET A 1 2.23 -2.10 -23.33
N GLN A 2 1.98 -0.93 -23.92
CA GLN A 2 0.92 -0.03 -23.44
C GLN A 2 -0.47 -0.67 -23.29
N ALA A 3 -0.88 -1.52 -24.24
CA ALA A 3 -2.17 -2.22 -24.13
C ALA A 3 -2.27 -3.09 -22.86
N TYR A 4 -1.18 -3.74 -22.47
CA TYR A 4 -1.13 -4.52 -21.24
C TYR A 4 -1.21 -3.63 -19.99
N ILE A 5 -0.53 -2.48 -20.02
CA ILE A 5 -0.64 -1.48 -18.94
C ILE A 5 -2.09 -1.01 -18.78
N ASN A 6 -2.81 -0.79 -19.87
CA ASN A 6 -4.21 -0.38 -19.77
C ASN A 6 -5.07 -1.44 -19.06
N PHE A 7 -4.90 -2.73 -19.41
CA PHE A 7 -5.59 -3.82 -18.68
C PHE A 7 -5.16 -3.90 -17.22
N LEU A 8 -3.87 -3.75 -16.92
CA LEU A 8 -3.38 -3.73 -15.54
C LEU A 8 -3.99 -2.56 -14.73
N LEU A 9 -4.17 -1.39 -15.34
CA LEU A 9 -4.83 -0.25 -14.70
C LEU A 9 -6.32 -0.52 -14.46
N GLU A 10 -7.00 -1.24 -15.35
CA GLU A 10 -8.38 -1.70 -15.14
C GLU A 10 -8.47 -2.72 -14.00
N ASP A 11 -7.51 -3.64 -13.91
CA ASP A 11 -7.41 -4.61 -12.82
C ASP A 11 -7.17 -3.90 -11.48
N ILE A 12 -6.27 -2.91 -11.45
CA ILE A 12 -6.02 -2.08 -10.25
C ILE A 12 -7.27 -1.30 -9.86
N ALA A 13 -8.00 -0.73 -10.82
CA ALA A 13 -9.25 -0.04 -10.53
C ALA A 13 -10.33 -0.98 -9.98
N SER A 14 -10.37 -2.22 -10.46
CA SER A 14 -11.29 -3.25 -9.99
C SER A 14 -10.92 -3.80 -8.60
N ALA A 15 -9.66 -3.63 -8.18
CA ALA A 15 -9.14 -4.05 -6.89
C ALA A 15 -9.36 -3.03 -5.75
N TYR A 16 -10.10 -1.95 -6.01
CA TYR A 16 -10.48 -0.99 -4.97
C TYR A 16 -11.33 -1.64 -3.88
N CYS A 17 -11.20 -1.14 -2.65
CA CYS A 17 -11.99 -1.60 -1.51
C CYS A 17 -13.49 -1.43 -1.80
N PRO A 18 -14.30 -2.51 -1.74
CA PRO A 18 -15.74 -2.42 -1.91
C PRO A 18 -16.40 -1.56 -0.84
N GLU A 19 -17.41 -0.76 -1.20
CA GLU A 19 -18.13 0.12 -0.26
C GLU A 19 -18.81 -0.63 0.91
N ASP A 20 -19.05 -1.93 0.75
CA ASP A 20 -19.68 -2.80 1.75
C ASP A 20 -18.66 -3.62 2.57
N TYR A 21 -17.37 -3.46 2.32
CA TYR A 21 -16.31 -4.24 2.96
C TYR A 21 -16.41 -4.19 4.50
N PHE A 22 -16.47 -2.98 5.06
CA PHE A 22 -16.64 -2.74 6.50
C PHE A 22 -18.10 -2.75 6.97
N LYS A 23 -19.07 -2.76 6.04
CA LYS A 23 -20.49 -2.83 6.43
C LYS A 23 -20.88 -4.21 6.92
N LYS A 24 -20.17 -5.25 6.51
CA LYS A 24 -20.38 -6.62 7.01
C LYS A 24 -20.05 -6.77 8.50
N SER A 25 -19.23 -5.88 9.06
CA SER A 25 -18.96 -5.78 10.51
C SER A 25 -19.86 -4.79 11.25
N GLY A 26 -20.66 -3.97 10.55
CA GLY A 26 -21.35 -2.82 11.13
C GLY A 26 -22.81 -3.09 11.54
N ASN A 27 -23.06 -3.15 12.85
CA ASN A 27 -24.38 -2.96 13.44
C ASN A 27 -24.67 -1.46 13.64
N THR A 28 -25.92 -1.03 13.50
CA THR A 28 -26.35 0.38 13.43
C THR A 28 -26.28 1.18 14.75
N ARG A 29 -25.50 0.76 15.76
CA ARG A 29 -25.49 1.36 17.11
C ARG A 29 -24.16 2.10 17.40
N PRO A 30 -24.19 3.37 17.87
CA PRO A 30 -22.99 4.15 18.16
C PRO A 30 -22.07 3.58 19.25
N GLU A 31 -22.61 2.85 20.23
CA GLU A 31 -21.80 2.25 21.31
C GLU A 31 -20.93 1.10 20.80
N LEU A 32 -21.38 0.39 19.75
CA LEU A 32 -20.60 -0.66 19.08
C LEU A 32 -19.48 -0.07 18.21
N ASP A 33 -19.64 1.17 17.73
CA ASP A 33 -18.66 1.87 16.91
C ASP A 33 -17.37 2.17 17.71
N LEU A 34 -17.52 2.62 18.96
CA LEU A 34 -16.39 2.88 19.86
C LEU A 34 -15.67 1.60 20.31
N GLU A 35 -16.42 0.54 20.63
CA GLU A 35 -15.81 -0.76 20.99
C GLU A 35 -15.00 -1.32 19.81
N GLN A 36 -15.52 -1.21 18.59
CA GLN A 36 -14.81 -1.63 17.37
C GLN A 36 -13.54 -0.80 17.11
N GLU A 37 -13.59 0.51 17.30
CA GLU A 37 -12.41 1.38 17.18
C GLU A 37 -11.32 1.01 18.21
N LEU A 38 -11.71 0.72 19.45
CA LEU A 38 -10.78 0.29 20.50
C LEU A 38 -10.19 -1.09 20.20
N GLU A 39 -10.99 -2.04 19.71
CA GLU A 39 -10.53 -3.37 19.30
C GLU A 39 -9.53 -3.28 18.13
N GLU A 40 -9.80 -2.42 17.13
CA GLU A 40 -8.83 -2.14 16.06
C GLU A 40 -7.51 -1.57 16.63
N SER A 41 -7.59 -0.66 17.59
CA SER A 41 -6.40 -0.09 18.23
C SER A 41 -5.59 -1.14 18.99
N GLU A 42 -6.24 -2.04 19.72
CA GLU A 42 -5.59 -3.14 20.43
C GLU A 42 -4.89 -4.12 19.47
N ARG A 43 -5.57 -4.50 18.38
CA ARG A 43 -4.97 -5.35 17.33
C ARG A 43 -3.73 -4.71 16.72
N PHE A 44 -3.73 -3.39 16.52
CA PHE A 44 -2.58 -2.66 15.99
C PHE A 44 -1.39 -2.75 16.95
N LEU A 45 -1.63 -2.51 18.25
CA LEU A 45 -0.61 -2.61 19.30
C LEU A 45 -0.06 -4.02 19.45
N ASN A 46 -0.91 -5.04 19.32
CA ASN A 46 -0.51 -6.45 19.36
C ASN A 46 0.21 -6.93 18.09
N CYS A 47 0.27 -6.09 17.05
CA CYS A 47 0.82 -6.44 15.74
C CYS A 47 0.12 -7.63 15.08
N ASP A 48 -1.20 -7.73 15.24
CA ASP A 48 -2.05 -8.74 14.60
C ASP A 48 -2.22 -8.42 13.10
N ARG A 49 -1.16 -8.67 12.34
CA ARG A 49 -1.02 -8.35 10.91
C ARG A 49 -1.01 -9.63 10.09
N GLU A 50 -2.19 -10.11 9.72
CA GLU A 50 -2.38 -11.18 8.74
C GLU A 50 -3.77 -11.01 8.12
N PRO A 51 -3.97 -11.33 6.82
CA PRO A 51 -3.01 -11.83 5.81
C PRO A 51 -2.18 -10.74 5.09
N ILE A 52 -1.44 -11.16 4.05
CA ILE A 52 -0.73 -10.27 3.11
C ILE A 52 -1.71 -9.48 2.24
N PHE A 53 -1.26 -8.35 1.69
CA PHE A 53 -2.14 -7.46 0.92
C PHE A 53 -2.74 -8.11 -0.34
N GLU A 54 -2.03 -9.01 -1.02
CA GLU A 54 -2.55 -9.76 -2.18
C GLU A 54 -3.90 -10.44 -1.90
N VAL A 55 -4.12 -10.93 -0.67
CA VAL A 55 -5.35 -11.63 -0.28
C VAL A 55 -6.55 -10.67 -0.23
N TYR A 56 -6.31 -9.39 0.06
CA TYR A 56 -7.34 -8.36 0.15
C TYR A 56 -7.70 -7.81 -1.23
N CYS A 57 -6.71 -7.36 -2.00
CA CYS A 57 -6.93 -6.69 -3.28
C CYS A 57 -7.05 -7.68 -4.46
N GLY A 58 -6.66 -8.95 -4.30
CA GLY A 58 -6.73 -9.99 -5.35
C GLY A 58 -5.69 -9.86 -6.46
N LEU A 59 -4.93 -8.76 -6.48
CA LEU A 59 -3.77 -8.58 -7.36
C LEU A 59 -2.59 -9.41 -6.88
N LYS A 60 -1.89 -10.05 -7.82
CA LYS A 60 -0.66 -10.79 -7.54
C LYS A 60 0.53 -10.04 -8.10
N ARG A 61 1.68 -10.12 -7.43
CA ARG A 61 2.94 -9.56 -7.93
C ARG A 61 3.28 -10.05 -9.34
N GLU A 62 2.93 -11.28 -9.68
CA GLU A 62 3.15 -11.88 -11.01
C GLU A 62 2.36 -11.19 -12.14
N ASN A 63 1.26 -10.49 -11.82
CA ASN A 63 0.48 -9.73 -12.78
C ASN A 63 1.20 -8.44 -13.21
N PHE A 64 2.30 -8.08 -12.53
CA PHE A 64 3.04 -6.87 -12.80
C PHE A 64 4.29 -7.18 -13.63
N PRO A 65 4.53 -6.44 -14.72
CA PRO A 65 5.68 -6.70 -15.59
C PRO A 65 6.97 -6.21 -14.92
N PRO A 66 8.13 -6.83 -15.20
CA PRO A 66 9.41 -6.35 -14.67
C PRO A 66 9.67 -4.88 -15.03
N LYS A 67 10.21 -4.11 -14.08
CA LYS A 67 10.50 -2.67 -14.26
C LYS A 67 11.30 -2.34 -15.52
N ASP A 68 12.23 -3.20 -15.91
CA ASP A 68 13.10 -3.01 -17.08
C ASP A 68 12.34 -3.08 -18.42
N ARG A 69 11.08 -3.52 -18.41
CA ARG A 69 10.20 -3.59 -19.59
C ARG A 69 9.26 -2.39 -19.71
N LEU A 70 9.25 -1.50 -18.72
CA LEU A 70 8.36 -0.36 -18.65
C LEU A 70 9.12 0.94 -18.90
N SER A 71 8.47 1.87 -19.60
CA SER A 71 8.96 3.25 -19.64
C SER A 71 8.71 3.94 -18.29
N GLU A 72 9.41 5.04 -18.03
CA GLU A 72 9.22 5.84 -16.82
C GLU A 72 7.78 6.38 -16.70
N ASP A 73 7.15 6.73 -17.82
CA ASP A 73 5.75 7.15 -17.86
C ASP A 73 4.81 5.99 -17.49
N GLN A 74 5.07 4.77 -17.98
CA GLN A 74 4.28 3.58 -17.62
C GLN A 74 4.46 3.19 -16.15
N LEU A 75 5.68 3.26 -15.63
CA LEU A 75 5.94 3.07 -14.20
C LEU A 75 5.11 4.06 -13.39
N THR A 76 5.16 5.34 -13.74
CA THR A 76 4.40 6.40 -13.07
C THR A 76 2.89 6.16 -13.11
N GLN A 77 2.33 5.76 -14.26
CA GLN A 77 0.91 5.42 -14.38
C GLN A 77 0.52 4.30 -13.40
N VAL A 78 1.31 3.23 -13.35
CA VAL A 78 1.03 2.08 -12.49
C VAL A 78 1.22 2.44 -11.01
N THR A 79 2.32 3.10 -10.63
CA THR A 79 2.58 3.47 -9.24
C THR A 79 1.51 4.42 -8.69
N VAL A 80 1.07 5.41 -9.47
CA VAL A 80 0.00 6.33 -9.09
C VAL A 80 -1.34 5.60 -8.92
N ALA A 81 -1.69 4.70 -9.85
CA ALA A 81 -2.92 3.92 -9.74
C ALA A 81 -2.90 2.99 -8.52
N PHE A 82 -1.76 2.34 -8.28
CA PHE A 82 -1.55 1.45 -7.15
C PHE A 82 -1.69 2.19 -5.81
N ILE A 83 -1.06 3.36 -5.65
CA ILE A 83 -1.16 4.18 -4.43
C ILE A 83 -2.61 4.60 -4.17
N LYS A 84 -3.35 5.00 -5.21
CA LYS A 84 -4.78 5.37 -5.06
C LYS A 84 -5.63 4.17 -4.64
N MET A 85 -5.35 2.99 -5.19
CA MET A 85 -6.02 1.75 -4.78
C MET A 85 -5.70 1.43 -3.32
N MET A 86 -4.44 1.51 -2.89
CA MET A 86 -4.05 1.35 -1.48
C MET A 86 -4.82 2.29 -0.55
N SER A 87 -4.97 3.57 -0.93
CA SER A 87 -5.72 4.53 -0.12
C SER A 87 -7.19 4.14 0.09
N SER A 88 -7.80 3.41 -0.86
CA SER A 88 -9.17 2.89 -0.68
C SER A 88 -9.25 1.81 0.42
N TRP A 89 -8.12 1.14 0.69
CA TRP A 89 -7.96 0.13 1.74
C TRP A 89 -7.41 0.72 3.06
N SER A 90 -7.44 2.04 3.22
CA SER A 90 -6.83 2.76 4.37
C SER A 90 -5.33 2.52 4.51
N LEU A 91 -4.64 2.18 3.42
CA LEU A 91 -3.20 2.00 3.36
C LEU A 91 -2.54 3.22 2.73
N PHE A 92 -1.42 3.65 3.30
CA PHE A 92 -0.63 4.73 2.71
C PHE A 92 0.86 4.38 2.69
N VAL A 93 1.57 5.04 1.80
CA VAL A 93 3.02 4.95 1.66
C VAL A 93 3.51 6.33 1.30
N ASP A 94 4.62 6.72 1.92
CA ASP A 94 5.29 7.97 1.61
C ASP A 94 6.70 7.67 1.09
N PHE A 95 7.09 8.38 0.04
CA PHE A 95 8.35 8.16 -0.66
C PHE A 95 9.04 9.52 -0.87
N PRO A 96 10.36 9.61 -0.67
CA PRO A 96 11.12 10.83 -0.97
C PRO A 96 10.91 11.28 -2.41
N ASP A 97 10.77 12.59 -2.65
CA ASP A 97 10.51 13.15 -3.98
C ASP A 97 11.51 12.70 -5.04
N ASP A 98 12.79 12.59 -4.67
CA ASP A 98 13.89 12.20 -5.55
C ASP A 98 14.06 10.69 -5.75
N LEU A 99 13.21 9.86 -5.12
CA LEU A 99 13.27 8.42 -5.30
C LEU A 99 12.89 8.03 -6.75
N PRO A 100 13.74 7.28 -7.48
CA PRO A 100 13.48 6.91 -8.87
C PRO A 100 12.21 6.06 -9.03
N GLN A 101 11.46 6.28 -10.12
CA GLN A 101 10.24 5.52 -10.42
C GLN A 101 10.45 4.00 -10.43
N PRO A 102 11.55 3.44 -10.99
CA PRO A 102 11.78 2.00 -10.93
C PRO A 102 11.94 1.46 -9.50
N MET A 103 12.46 2.26 -8.57
CA MET A 103 12.56 1.87 -7.16
C MET A 103 11.21 1.97 -6.46
N ARG A 104 10.47 3.08 -6.65
CA ARG A 104 9.09 3.24 -6.14
C ARG A 104 8.21 2.05 -6.55
N TYR A 105 8.31 1.66 -7.82
CA TYR A 105 7.57 0.55 -8.37
C TYR A 105 7.84 -0.76 -7.64
N GLU A 106 9.11 -1.15 -7.46
CA GLU A 106 9.46 -2.39 -6.76
C GLU A 106 9.00 -2.37 -5.29
N LEU A 107 9.21 -1.26 -4.58
CA LEU A 107 8.75 -1.13 -3.19
C LEU A 107 7.22 -1.25 -3.06
N LEU A 108 6.47 -0.73 -4.03
CA LEU A 108 5.01 -0.90 -4.07
C LEU A 108 4.61 -2.36 -4.36
N LEU A 109 5.31 -3.04 -5.27
CA LEU A 109 5.04 -4.45 -5.54
C LEU A 109 5.43 -5.35 -4.37
N ASP A 110 6.39 -4.95 -3.54
CA ASP A 110 6.75 -5.67 -2.33
C ASP A 110 5.66 -5.56 -1.26
N ILE A 111 4.89 -4.47 -1.24
CA ILE A 111 3.76 -4.30 -0.31
C ILE A 111 2.68 -5.37 -0.50
N LEU A 112 2.46 -5.83 -1.74
CA LEU A 112 1.55 -6.96 -2.02
C LEU A 112 1.86 -8.17 -1.12
N LEU A 113 3.14 -8.46 -0.93
CA LEU A 113 3.65 -9.61 -0.19
C LEU A 113 3.84 -9.34 1.31
N LYS A 114 3.60 -8.11 1.78
CA LYS A 114 3.75 -7.75 3.19
C LYS A 114 2.44 -8.01 3.95
N PRO A 115 2.52 -8.46 5.21
CA PRO A 115 1.35 -8.51 6.09
C PRO A 115 0.82 -7.10 6.34
N VAL A 116 -0.51 -6.95 6.28
CA VAL A 116 -1.16 -5.65 6.43
C VAL A 116 -2.23 -5.70 7.49
N MET A 117 -2.59 -4.51 7.99
CA MET A 117 -3.76 -4.32 8.81
C MET A 117 -4.70 -3.39 8.07
N ILE A 118 -5.81 -3.95 7.57
CA ILE A 118 -6.91 -3.15 7.04
C ILE A 118 -7.76 -2.68 8.21
N SER A 119 -7.91 -1.37 8.35
CA SER A 119 -8.68 -0.73 9.42
C SER A 119 -9.77 0.16 8.85
N GLN A 120 -10.92 0.18 9.52
CA GLN A 120 -12.02 1.06 9.20
C GLN A 120 -11.79 2.48 9.72
N TYR A 121 -11.22 2.60 10.93
CA TYR A 121 -11.10 3.88 11.64
C TYR A 121 -9.69 4.47 11.58
N GLY A 122 -8.68 3.62 11.42
CA GLY A 122 -7.28 4.02 11.32
C GLY A 122 -6.73 4.02 9.90
N PHE A 123 -5.43 4.34 9.80
CA PHE A 123 -4.63 4.16 8.59
C PHE A 123 -3.38 3.34 8.91
N PHE A 124 -2.99 2.46 8.00
CA PHE A 124 -1.74 1.72 8.10
C PHE A 124 -0.72 2.23 7.08
N GLY A 125 0.40 2.73 7.58
CA GLY A 125 1.47 3.33 6.79
C GLY A 125 2.63 2.39 6.55
N PHE A 126 3.11 2.35 5.32
CA PHE A 126 4.41 1.77 4.99
C PHE A 126 5.46 2.87 5.02
N ASP A 127 6.28 2.85 6.07
CA ASP A 127 7.47 3.71 6.16
C ASP A 127 8.71 2.88 5.83
N TYR A 128 9.45 3.36 4.82
CA TYR A 128 10.71 2.75 4.37
C TYR A 128 11.93 3.44 5.00
N CYS A 129 11.72 4.56 5.69
CA CYS A 129 12.76 5.26 6.42
C CYS A 129 12.76 4.81 7.88
N THR A 130 13.89 4.28 8.34
CA THR A 130 14.05 3.86 9.75
C THR A 130 14.49 5.00 10.68
N GLY A 131 14.68 6.21 10.13
CA GLY A 131 15.36 7.30 10.83
C GLY A 131 16.87 7.09 10.99
N ASN A 132 17.41 5.95 10.53
CA ASN A 132 18.83 5.64 10.51
C ASN A 132 19.28 5.39 9.06
N PRO A 133 20.22 6.18 8.52
CA PRO A 133 20.70 5.97 7.16
C PRO A 133 21.46 4.65 6.98
N GLU A 134 22.04 4.09 8.05
CA GLU A 134 22.77 2.82 7.97
C GLU A 134 21.81 1.65 7.66
N GLY A 135 22.01 1.02 6.50
CA GLY A 135 21.22 -0.14 6.07
C GLY A 135 19.79 0.20 5.61
N CYS A 136 19.49 1.48 5.35
CA CYS A 136 18.16 1.92 4.91
C CYS A 136 17.82 1.41 3.49
N GLU A 137 16.60 0.91 3.29
CA GLU A 137 16.12 0.41 1.98
C GLU A 137 16.09 1.50 0.90
N LEU A 138 16.00 2.77 1.31
CA LEU A 138 16.05 3.93 0.41
C LEU A 138 17.48 4.25 -0.08
N GLY A 139 18.52 3.67 0.54
CA GLY A 139 19.92 3.85 0.13
C GLY A 139 20.33 5.32 0.05
N GLU A 140 20.88 5.72 -1.09
CA GLU A 140 21.31 7.12 -1.35
C GLU A 140 20.15 8.13 -1.39
N TYR A 141 18.92 7.66 -1.57
CA TYR A 141 17.71 8.49 -1.57
C TYR A 141 17.14 8.68 -0.16
N CYS A 142 17.80 8.16 0.88
CA CYS A 142 17.36 8.32 2.26
C CYS A 142 17.38 9.81 2.66
N PRO A 143 16.23 10.39 3.07
CA PRO A 143 16.16 11.79 3.50
C PRO A 143 17.06 12.12 4.70
N CYS A 144 17.33 11.14 5.57
CA CYS A 144 18.20 11.31 6.74
C CYS A 144 19.64 11.70 6.36
N LEU A 145 20.11 11.36 5.15
CA LEU A 145 21.43 11.77 4.65
C LEU A 145 21.51 13.28 4.37
N LYS A 146 20.37 13.95 4.18
CA LYS A 146 20.27 15.39 3.90
C LYS A 146 20.15 16.25 5.17
N ILE A 147 19.96 15.61 6.33
CA ILE A 147 19.75 16.28 7.64
C ILE A 147 21.09 16.42 8.40
N VAL A 148 22.22 16.12 7.77
CA VAL A 148 23.57 16.26 8.36
C VAL A 148 24.09 17.69 8.28
#